data_AF-A0A919W2X9-F1
#
_entry.id   AF-A0A919W2X9-F1
#
_cell.length_a   1.000
_cell.length_b   1.000
_cell.length_c   1.000
_cell.angle_alpha   90.00
_cell.angle_beta   90.00
_cell.angle_gamma   90.00
#
_symmetry.space_group_name_H-M   'P 1'
#
loop_
_entity.id
_entity.type
_entity.pdbx_description
1 polymer ?
#
loop_
_entity_poly.entity_id
_entity_poly.type
_entity_poly.pdbx_seq_one_letter_code
_entity_poly.pdbx_strand_id
1 'polypeptide(L)' 'MSDLDAWVVAAGEELGIAPADVPVKAVLDLARDVAHGVVRPGAPVTAYLMGLAVGRGADPADAAERLSQLALSWPKPTP' A
#
# COMPACT_ATOMS: atom_id res chain seq x y z
N MET A 1 -9.50 -12.41 -14.82
CA MET A 1 -9.37 -12.18 -13.37
C MET A 1 -8.06 -12.82 -12.95
N SER A 2 -7.14 -12.04 -12.40
CA SER A 2 -5.86 -12.56 -11.91
C SER A 2 -6.04 -13.28 -10.57
N ASP A 3 -5.05 -14.09 -10.16
CA ASP A 3 -5.03 -14.71 -8.82
C ASP A 3 -5.11 -13.66 -7.71
N LEU A 4 -4.53 -12.48 -7.94
CA LEU A 4 -4.62 -11.36 -7.01
C LEU A 4 -6.05 -10.79 -6.92
N ASP A 5 -6.74 -10.64 -8.04
CA ASP A 5 -8.14 -10.15 -8.03
C ASP A 5 -9.03 -11.15 -7.29
N ALA A 6 -8.87 -12.44 -7.55
CA ALA A 6 -9.61 -13.50 -6.85
C ALA A 6 -9.30 -13.52 -5.34
N TRP A 7 -8.03 -13.30 -4.98
CA TRP A 7 -7.62 -13.20 -3.59
C TRP A 7 -8.23 -11.99 -2.88
N VAL A 8 -8.23 -10.81 -3.52
CA VAL A 8 -8.84 -9.59 -2.96
C VAL A 8 -10.34 -9.79 -2.72
N VAL A 9 -11.02 -10.49 -3.63
CA VAL A 9 -12.43 -10.87 -3.43
C VAL A 9 -12.58 -11.77 -2.20
N ALA A 10 -11.86 -12.90 -2.15
CA ALA A 10 -12.00 -13.87 -1.06
C ALA A 10 -11.61 -13.29 0.32
N ALA A 11 -10.52 -12.53 0.39
CA ALA A 11 -10.07 -11.88 1.62
C ALA A 11 -11.01 -10.73 2.03
N GLY A 12 -11.57 -10.01 1.06
CA GLY A 12 -12.57 -8.97 1.31
C GLY A 12 -13.84 -9.56 1.92
N GLU A 13 -14.35 -10.65 1.34
CA GLU A 13 -15.52 -11.38 1.87
C GLU A 13 -15.31 -11.85 3.32
N GLU A 14 -14.15 -12.45 3.63
CA GLU A 14 -13.81 -12.89 4.99
C GLU A 14 -13.78 -11.73 6.00
N LEU A 15 -13.35 -10.54 5.58
CA LEU A 15 -13.22 -9.37 6.44
C LEU A 15 -14.44 -8.43 6.40
N GLY A 16 -15.46 -8.73 5.60
CA GLY A 16 -16.61 -7.85 5.39
C GLY A 16 -16.28 -6.54 4.67
N ILE A 17 -15.26 -6.55 3.81
CA ILE A 17 -14.78 -5.40 3.02
C ILE A 17 -15.18 -5.61 1.57
N ALA A 18 -15.86 -4.64 0.96
CA ALA A 18 -16.19 -4.75 -0.46
C ALA A 18 -14.91 -4.69 -1.30
N PRO A 19 -14.71 -5.60 -2.27
CA PRO A 19 -13.49 -5.59 -3.09
C PRO A 19 -13.25 -4.27 -3.85
N ALA A 20 -14.34 -3.54 -4.16
CA ALA A 20 -14.28 -2.22 -4.79
C ALA A 20 -13.70 -1.12 -3.89
N ASP A 21 -13.73 -1.31 -2.57
CA ASP A 21 -13.18 -0.35 -1.59
C ASP A 21 -11.66 -0.54 -1.40
N VAL A 22 -11.08 -1.60 -1.94
CA VAL A 22 -9.65 -1.90 -1.82
C VAL A 22 -8.89 -1.18 -2.94
N PRO A 23 -8.03 -0.18 -2.65
CA PRO A 23 -7.28 0.55 -3.67
C PRO A 23 -6.04 -0.25 -4.12
N VAL A 24 -6.26 -1.44 -4.71
CA VAL A 24 -5.21 -2.42 -5.05
C VAL A 24 -4.04 -1.78 -5.79
N LYS A 25 -4.30 -1.01 -6.84
CA LYS A 25 -3.25 -0.35 -7.63
C LYS A 25 -2.39 0.58 -6.77
N ALA A 26 -3.00 1.41 -5.93
CA ALA A 26 -2.27 2.35 -5.08
C ALA A 26 -1.40 1.62 -4.05
N VAL A 27 -1.92 0.54 -3.45
CA VAL A 27 -1.16 -0.30 -2.50
C VAL A 27 0.05 -0.95 -3.18
N LEU A 28 -0.12 -1.50 -4.38
CA LEU A 28 0.96 -2.15 -5.12
C LEU A 28 2.02 -1.16 -5.62
N ASP A 29 1.60 0.01 -6.10
CA ASP A 29 2.53 1.06 -6.53
C ASP A 29 3.32 1.60 -5.32
N LEU A 30 2.67 1.84 -4.19
CA LEU A 30 3.35 2.24 -2.95
C LEU A 30 4.35 1.17 -2.47
N ALA A 31 3.95 -0.11 -2.50
CA ALA A 31 4.85 -1.20 -2.15
C ALA A 31 6.07 -1.25 -3.07
N ARG A 32 5.90 -1.00 -4.38
CA ARG A 32 6.99 -0.89 -5.35
C ARG A 32 7.94 0.25 -4.99
N ASP A 33 7.42 1.43 -4.72
CA ASP A 33 8.23 2.61 -4.41
C ASP A 33 9.06 2.40 -3.15
N VAL A 34 8.47 1.84 -2.10
CA VAL A 34 9.18 1.55 -0.85
C VAL A 34 10.23 0.46 -1.03
N ALA A 35 9.91 -0.60 -1.78
CA ALA A 35 10.84 -1.70 -2.01
C ALA A 35 12.10 -1.27 -2.78
N HIS A 36 11.98 -0.28 -3.67
CA HIS A 36 13.09 0.23 -4.49
C HIS A 36 13.76 1.49 -3.90
N GLY A 37 13.00 2.36 -3.26
CA GLY A 37 13.45 3.66 -2.75
C GLY A 37 13.97 3.62 -1.31
N VAL A 38 13.42 2.73 -0.47
CA VAL A 38 13.73 2.65 0.97
C VAL A 38 14.46 1.36 1.30
N VAL A 39 13.71 0.24 1.36
CA VAL A 39 14.21 -1.10 1.70
C VAL A 39 13.12 -2.13 1.40
N ARG A 40 13.48 -3.28 0.82
CA ARG A 40 12.51 -4.33 0.42
C ARG A 40 11.55 -4.76 1.55
N PRO A 41 12.02 -5.12 2.76
CA PRO A 41 11.17 -5.38 3.91
C PRO A 41 10.18 -4.25 4.28
N GLY A 42 10.41 -3.01 3.84
CA GLY A 42 9.55 -1.86 4.17
C GLY A 42 8.20 -1.87 3.46
N ALA A 43 8.07 -2.58 2.33
CA ALA A 43 6.84 -2.62 1.54
C ALA A 43 5.61 -3.09 2.35
N PRO A 44 5.60 -4.29 2.99
CA PRO A 44 4.45 -4.73 3.79
C PRO A 44 4.18 -3.85 5.01
N VAL A 45 5.23 -3.31 5.65
CA VAL A 45 5.09 -2.42 6.80
C VAL A 45 4.40 -1.11 6.38
N THR A 46 4.76 -0.57 5.22
CA THR A 46 4.17 0.67 4.72
C THR A 46 2.72 0.47 4.27
N ALA A 47 2.38 -0.66 3.65
CA ALA A 47 1.00 -1.00 3.33
C ALA A 47 0.12 -1.08 4.59
N TYR A 48 0.63 -1.68 5.67
CA TYR A 48 -0.07 -1.71 6.96
C TYR A 48 -0.24 -0.31 7.57
N LEU A 49 0.80 0.54 7.51
CA LEU A 49 0.72 1.93 7.97
C LEU A 49 -0.30 2.76 7.18
N MET A 50 -0.35 2.58 5.84
CA MET A 50 -1.36 3.20 5.00
C MET A 50 -2.77 2.78 5.42
N GLY A 51 -3.00 1.47 5.62
CA GLY A 51 -4.29 0.96 6.11
C GLY A 51 -4.68 1.54 7.47
N LEU A 52 -3.73 1.66 8.40
CA LEU A 52 -3.95 2.29 9.70
C LEU A 52 -4.25 3.80 9.63
N ALA A 53 -3.73 4.51 8.63
CA ALA A 53 -4.06 5.93 8.41
C ALA A 53 -5.46 6.08 7.82
N VAL A 54 -5.81 5.27 6.82
CA VAL A 54 -7.14 5.24 6.21
C VAL A 54 -8.21 4.86 7.25
N GLY A 55 -7.95 3.85 8.08
CA GLY A 55 -8.85 3.48 9.18
C GLY A 55 -9.03 4.57 10.25
N ARG A 56 -8.18 5.60 10.25
CA ARG A 56 -8.31 6.80 11.10
C ARG A 56 -8.91 8.00 10.37
N GLY A 57 -9.42 7.81 9.16
CA GLY A 57 -10.11 8.82 8.37
C GLY A 57 -9.24 9.58 7.37
N ALA A 58 -8.02 9.12 7.09
CA ALA A 58 -7.25 9.68 5.97
C ALA A 58 -7.84 9.23 4.62
N ASP A 59 -7.79 10.11 3.62
CA ASP A 59 -8.10 9.72 2.25
C ASP A 59 -7.05 8.72 1.73
N PRO A 60 -7.45 7.58 1.11
CA PRO A 60 -6.51 6.59 0.61
C PRO A 60 -5.56 7.09 -0.47
N ALA A 61 -6.01 7.95 -1.38
CA ALA A 61 -5.16 8.49 -2.45
C ALA A 61 -4.11 9.44 -1.86
N ASP A 62 -4.54 10.35 -0.98
CA ASP A 62 -3.63 11.28 -0.30
C ASP A 62 -2.60 10.53 0.57
N ALA A 63 -3.02 9.49 1.29
CA ALA A 63 -2.13 8.70 2.12
C ALA A 63 -1.08 7.95 1.26
N ALA A 64 -1.51 7.34 0.15
CA ALA A 64 -0.61 6.66 -0.78
C ALA A 64 0.39 7.64 -1.42
N GLU A 65 -0.08 8.80 -1.89
CA GLU A 65 0.76 9.81 -2.52
C GLU A 65 1.84 10.32 -1.56
N ARG A 66 1.45 10.71 -0.33
CA ARG A 66 2.40 11.22 0.66
C ARG A 66 3.47 10.19 1.03
N LEU A 67 3.08 8.92 1.18
CA LEU A 67 4.03 7.84 1.49
C LEU A 67 4.93 7.49 0.30
N SER A 68 4.40 7.52 -0.93
CA SER A 68 5.18 7.34 -2.16
C SER A 68 6.22 8.45 -2.32
N GLN A 69 5.83 9.72 -2.17
CA GLN A 69 6.77 10.85 -2.23
C GLN A 69 7.86 10.75 -1.16
N LEU A 70 7.51 10.31 0.06
CA LEU A 70 8.49 10.05 1.11
C LEU A 70 9.46 8.93 0.72
N ALA A 71 8.96 7.83 0.14
CA ALA A 71 9.80 6.71 -0.30
C ALA A 71 10.73 7.08 -1.45
N LEU A 72 10.26 7.87 -2.41
CA LEU A 72 11.04 8.33 -3.57
C LEU A 72 12.12 9.35 -3.19
N SER A 73 11.88 10.15 -2.16
CA SER A 73 12.83 11.15 -1.64
C SER A 73 13.75 10.60 -0.54
N TRP A 74 13.62 9.33 -0.19
CA TRP A 74 14.33 8.74 0.94
C TRP A 74 15.86 8.74 0.71
N PRO A 75 16.66 9.16 1.71
CA PRO A 75 18.12 9.14 1.58
C PRO A 75 18.63 7.72 1.32
N LYS A 76 19.36 7.53 0.23
CA LYS A 76 20.03 6.26 -0.02
C LYS A 76 21.22 6.13 0.92
N PRO A 77 21.46 4.94 1.51
CA PRO A 77 22.69 4.70 2.26
C PRO A 77 23.88 5.07 1.38
N THR A 78 24.77 5.91 1.90
CA THR A 78 26.07 6.14 1.28
C THR A 78 26.80 4.79 1.26
N PRO A 79 27.37 4.37 0.11
CA PRO A 79 28.11 3.11 0.02
C PRO A 79 29.29 3.05 1.00
#